data_AF-A0A6J8D1P4-F1
#
_entry.id   AF-A0A6J8D1P4-F1
#
_cell.length_a   1.000
_cell.length_b   1.000
_cell.length_c   1.000
_cell.angle_alpha   90.00
_cell.angle_beta   90.00
_cell.angle_gamma   90.00
#
_symmetry.space_group_name_H-M   'P 1'
#
loop_
_entity.id
_entity.type
_entity.pdbx_description
1 polymer ?
#
loop_
_entity_poly.entity_id
_entity_poly.type
_entity_poly.pdbx_seq_one_letter_code
_entity_poly.pdbx_strand_id
1 'polypeptide(L)'
;MGSGVHGTNGLDPVTSYKIYNTYVLPRLLYGLEAIPLNKTNITQLESFHRKNLRHLQSLPQRTAIAAIYLLIGGLPIEDELHKKQLSFLHNFLSSNVQRVKAIIIRQMSVNYDNPNSFFSTIREILLKYGLPPIHLLQESLLSKMKWKSLVTKQLNTYWLNTLKDDAESKSTLRYMETKHLLIDKNHPVWNIFDKTTAEVRKAIIKTRIVSGTFRLNSDRAKFNQSPSPICQLCNLFEENISHFLLDCPLLSKTRITYFESIKDYVTQHTTEEVWHSVFQYKLNIIRLIIDCSHFSQILTNKNIMNTIEAKTREVCYKLYIKRLKLLEAMDG
;
A
#
# COMPACT_ATOMS: atom_id res chain seq x y z
N MET A 1 23.44 9.02 -3.68
CA MET A 1 23.43 9.20 -2.21
C MET A 1 22.05 9.67 -1.81
N GLY A 2 21.34 8.88 -1.01
CA GLY A 2 19.96 9.18 -0.65
C GLY A 2 19.88 10.06 0.59
N SER A 3 18.90 10.97 0.60
CA SER A 3 18.73 12.11 1.52
C SER A 3 18.50 11.79 3.00
N GLY A 4 18.93 10.63 3.51
CA GLY A 4 18.78 10.24 4.93
C GLY A 4 17.34 9.94 5.37
N VAL A 5 16.34 10.14 4.51
CA VAL A 5 14.91 9.98 4.83
C VAL A 5 14.37 8.58 4.48
N HIS A 6 15.22 7.58 4.28
CA HIS A 6 14.75 6.26 3.86
C HIS A 6 15.51 5.10 4.50
N GLY A 7 14.78 4.01 4.75
CA GLY A 7 15.35 2.68 4.98
C GLY A 7 15.78 2.38 6.41
N THR A 8 16.76 1.48 6.52
CA THR A 8 17.16 0.82 7.78
C THR A 8 17.80 1.72 8.83
N ASN A 9 18.16 2.96 8.44
CA ASN A 9 18.79 3.98 9.29
C ASN A 9 18.04 5.33 9.22
N GLY A 10 16.86 5.37 8.57
CA GLY A 10 16.08 6.59 8.36
C GLY A 10 14.82 6.67 9.23
N LEU A 11 13.97 7.65 8.92
CA LEU A 11 12.65 7.80 9.53
C LEU A 11 11.73 6.61 9.20
N ASP A 12 10.73 6.37 10.05
CA ASP A 12 9.71 5.35 9.78
C ASP A 12 8.96 5.68 8.46
N PRO A 13 8.51 4.68 7.70
CA PRO A 13 7.89 4.91 6.38
C PRO A 13 6.65 5.81 6.42
N VAL A 14 5.87 5.76 7.51
CA VAL A 14 4.65 6.58 7.67
C VAL A 14 5.01 8.05 7.82
N THR A 15 5.98 8.37 8.67
CA THR A 15 6.50 9.73 8.82
C THR A 15 7.13 10.23 7.53
N SER A 16 7.92 9.38 6.87
CA SER A 16 8.58 9.75 5.61
C SER A 16 7.56 10.01 4.49
N TYR A 17 6.47 9.24 4.44
CA TYR A 17 5.36 9.48 3.52
C TYR A 17 4.62 10.80 3.81
N LYS A 18 4.39 11.13 5.09
CA LYS A 18 3.83 12.44 5.47
C LYS A 18 4.72 13.59 5.00
N ILE A 19 6.04 13.51 5.21
CA ILE A 19 7.00 14.51 4.73
C ILE A 19 6.94 14.61 3.20
N TYR A 20 6.91 13.48 2.50
CA TYR A 20 6.79 13.43 1.04
C TYR A 20 5.51 14.16 0.55
N ASN A 21 4.36 13.87 1.15
CA ASN A 21 3.08 14.52 0.80
C ASN A 21 3.03 16.00 1.15
N THR A 22 3.69 16.42 2.23
CA THR A 22 3.71 17.83 2.66
C THR A 22 4.64 18.70 1.81
N TYR A 23 5.81 18.19 1.43
CA TYR A 23 6.85 19.03 0.82
C TYR A 23 7.18 18.69 -0.63
N VAL A 24 7.15 17.42 -1.01
CA VAL A 24 7.59 16.99 -2.35
C VAL A 24 6.42 17.05 -3.32
N LEU A 25 5.30 16.42 -2.96
CA LEU A 25 4.15 16.29 -3.85
C LEU A 25 3.54 17.65 -4.28
N PRO A 26 3.39 18.66 -3.40
CA PRO A 26 2.83 19.94 -3.80
C PRO A 26 3.72 20.69 -4.80
N ARG A 27 5.05 20.57 -4.67
CA ARG A 27 6.02 21.15 -5.59
C ARG A 27 6.03 20.44 -6.93
N LEU A 28 5.95 19.11 -6.90
CA LEU A 28 5.90 18.28 -8.11
C LEU A 28 4.67 18.57 -8.97
N LEU A 29 3.54 18.87 -8.33
CA LEU A 29 2.25 19.07 -9.00
C LEU A 29 1.89 20.54 -9.25
N TYR A 30 2.73 21.49 -8.84
CA TYR A 30 2.42 22.91 -8.95
C TYR A 30 2.28 23.35 -10.41
N GLY A 31 1.14 23.97 -10.75
CA GLY A 31 0.85 24.48 -12.09
C GLY A 31 0.33 23.42 -13.06
N LEU A 32 0.45 22.13 -12.72
CA LEU A 32 -0.04 21.04 -13.56
C LEU A 32 -1.57 20.95 -13.54
N GLU A 33 -2.24 21.56 -12.57
CA GLU A 33 -3.70 21.61 -12.50
C GLU A 33 -4.37 22.38 -13.65
N ALA A 34 -3.61 23.23 -14.36
CA ALA A 34 -4.12 24.02 -15.48
C ALA A 34 -3.71 23.44 -16.85
N ILE A 35 -2.83 22.43 -16.87
CA ILE A 35 -2.20 21.92 -18.09
C ILE A 35 -2.81 20.55 -18.43
N PRO A 36 -3.34 20.36 -19.66
CA PRO A 36 -3.73 19.04 -20.14
C PRO A 36 -2.47 18.20 -20.33
N LEU A 37 -2.30 17.17 -19.49
CA LEU A 37 -1.17 16.25 -19.57
C LEU A 37 -1.56 15.02 -20.40
N ASN A 38 -0.70 14.66 -21.35
CA ASN A 38 -0.85 13.40 -22.06
C ASN A 38 -0.52 12.19 -21.15
N LYS A 39 -0.94 10.99 -21.57
CA LYS A 39 -0.73 9.74 -20.83
C LYS A 39 0.75 9.44 -20.54
N THR A 40 1.66 9.84 -21.43
CA THR A 40 3.11 9.67 -21.27
C THR A 40 3.63 10.46 -20.08
N ASN A 41 3.26 11.75 -19.97
CA ASN A 41 3.66 12.62 -18.87
C ASN A 41 3.10 12.11 -17.53
N ILE A 42 1.84 11.69 -17.50
CA ILE A 42 1.23 11.09 -16.30
C ILE A 42 2.00 9.81 -15.91
N THR A 43 2.33 8.95 -16.87
CA THR A 43 3.10 7.72 -16.62
C THR A 43 4.50 8.00 -16.05
N GLN A 44 5.17 9.06 -16.52
CA GLN A 44 6.47 9.48 -15.98
C GLN A 44 6.37 9.98 -14.54
N LEU A 45 5.41 10.86 -14.24
CA LEU A 45 5.13 11.34 -12.89
C LEU A 45 4.81 10.17 -11.94
N GLU A 46 3.99 9.25 -12.41
CA GLU A 46 3.55 8.09 -11.67
C GLU A 46 4.71 7.10 -11.43
N SER A 47 5.61 6.92 -12.40
CA SER A 47 6.85 6.17 -12.23
C SER A 47 7.75 6.78 -11.15
N PHE A 48 7.94 8.11 -11.19
CA PHE A 48 8.69 8.84 -10.17
C PHE A 48 8.06 8.69 -8.78
N HIS A 49 6.74 8.87 -8.67
CA HIS A 49 6.01 8.76 -7.43
C HIS A 49 6.13 7.35 -6.82
N ARG A 50 5.84 6.29 -7.59
CA ARG A 50 5.98 4.90 -7.14
C ARG A 50 7.41 4.54 -6.76
N LYS A 51 8.41 5.05 -7.49
CA LYS A 51 9.82 4.83 -7.14
C LYS A 51 10.11 5.38 -5.74
N ASN A 52 9.64 6.59 -5.43
CA ASN A 52 9.77 7.15 -4.09
C ASN A 52 9.01 6.32 -3.05
N LEU A 53 7.74 5.97 -3.28
CA LEU A 53 6.97 5.16 -2.34
C LEU A 53 7.61 3.79 -2.03
N ARG A 54 8.23 3.14 -3.04
CA ARG A 54 9.00 1.92 -2.83
C ARG A 54 10.20 2.15 -1.92
N HIS A 55 10.96 3.22 -2.15
CA HIS A 55 12.12 3.56 -1.32
C HIS A 55 11.73 3.86 0.12
N LEU A 56 10.66 4.64 0.35
CA LEU A 56 10.16 4.94 1.70
C LEU A 56 9.84 3.66 2.47
N GLN A 57 9.27 2.66 1.80
CA GLN A 57 8.87 1.38 2.38
C GLN A 57 9.95 0.28 2.32
N SER A 58 11.14 0.55 1.78
CA SER A 58 12.21 -0.43 1.52
C SER A 58 11.78 -1.65 0.70
N LEU A 59 10.86 -1.42 -0.25
CA LEU A 59 10.29 -2.41 -1.15
C LEU A 59 11.14 -2.57 -2.43
N PRO A 60 11.31 -3.79 -2.97
CA PRO A 60 11.98 -4.00 -4.24
C PRO A 60 11.27 -3.35 -5.44
N GLN A 61 12.00 -3.11 -6.54
CA GLN A 61 11.42 -2.54 -7.76
C GLN A 61 10.29 -3.39 -8.35
N ARG A 62 10.37 -4.71 -8.21
CA ARG A 62 9.37 -5.68 -8.68
C ARG A 62 8.10 -5.77 -7.82
N THR A 63 7.99 -5.00 -6.73
CA THR A 63 6.78 -5.03 -5.91
C THR A 63 5.56 -4.60 -6.73
N ALA A 64 4.48 -5.38 -6.62
CA ALA A 64 3.20 -5.11 -7.25
C ALA A 64 2.69 -3.70 -6.90
N ILE A 65 2.10 -3.01 -7.88
CA ILE A 65 1.66 -1.62 -7.73
C ILE A 65 0.63 -1.49 -6.61
N ALA A 66 -0.39 -2.35 -6.58
CA ALA A 66 -1.38 -2.36 -5.50
C ALA A 66 -0.74 -2.42 -4.10
N ALA A 67 0.23 -3.31 -3.88
CA ALA A 67 0.90 -3.44 -2.59
C ALA A 67 1.62 -2.15 -2.17
N ILE A 68 2.25 -1.41 -3.10
CA ILE A 68 2.94 -0.16 -2.78
C ILE A 68 1.98 0.85 -2.16
N TYR A 69 0.79 1.00 -2.74
CA TYR A 69 -0.22 1.96 -2.30
C TYR A 69 -0.99 1.48 -1.06
N LEU A 70 -1.46 0.24 -1.09
CA LEU A 70 -2.27 -0.36 -0.02
C LEU A 70 -1.49 -0.48 1.30
N LEU A 71 -0.19 -0.75 1.26
CA LEU A 71 0.64 -0.83 2.46
C LEU A 71 0.79 0.54 3.14
N ILE A 72 1.01 1.61 2.38
CA ILE A 72 1.23 2.95 2.95
C ILE A 72 -0.07 3.74 3.16
N GLY A 73 -1.19 3.30 2.58
CA GLY A 73 -2.45 4.04 2.56
C GLY A 73 -2.43 5.22 1.59
N GLY A 74 -1.62 5.14 0.54
CA GLY A 74 -1.47 6.21 -0.46
C GLY A 74 -2.30 5.99 -1.73
N LEU A 75 -2.33 7.01 -2.59
CA LEU A 75 -3.03 6.99 -3.88
C LEU A 75 -2.05 7.23 -5.04
N PRO A 76 -2.38 6.78 -6.26
CA PRO A 76 -1.63 7.13 -7.47
C PRO A 76 -1.50 8.64 -7.66
N ILE A 77 -0.44 9.10 -8.34
CA ILE A 77 -0.23 10.54 -8.53
C ILE A 77 -1.32 11.18 -9.40
N GLU A 78 -1.93 10.36 -10.27
CA GLU A 78 -3.06 10.74 -11.12
C GLU A 78 -4.25 11.21 -10.27
N ASP A 79 -4.49 10.57 -9.11
CA ASP A 79 -5.55 10.97 -8.19
C ASP A 79 -5.36 12.40 -7.68
N GLU A 80 -4.15 12.69 -7.18
CA GLU A 80 -3.80 13.98 -6.60
C GLU A 80 -3.79 15.10 -7.66
N LEU A 81 -3.38 14.78 -8.88
CA LEU A 81 -3.51 15.68 -10.02
C LEU A 81 -5.00 15.97 -10.33
N HIS A 82 -5.84 14.94 -10.41
CA HIS A 82 -7.27 15.10 -10.71
C HIS A 82 -7.98 15.90 -9.60
N LYS A 83 -7.67 15.68 -8.32
CA LYS A 83 -8.17 16.49 -7.20
C LYS A 83 -7.83 17.97 -7.37
N LYS A 84 -6.62 18.29 -7.81
CA LYS A 84 -6.18 19.68 -8.05
C LYS A 84 -6.88 20.29 -9.26
N GLN A 85 -6.97 19.57 -10.37
CA GLN A 85 -7.68 20.00 -11.59
C GLN A 85 -9.17 20.28 -11.31
N LEU A 86 -9.85 19.41 -10.56
CA LEU A 86 -11.24 19.60 -10.16
C LEU A 86 -11.43 20.73 -9.14
N SER A 87 -10.44 20.95 -8.26
CA SER A 87 -10.44 22.12 -7.37
C SER A 87 -10.25 23.43 -8.15
N PHE A 88 -9.40 23.41 -9.17
CA PHE A 88 -9.16 24.53 -10.07
C PHE A 88 -10.42 24.88 -10.88
N LEU A 89 -11.11 23.85 -11.42
CA LEU A 89 -12.43 24.00 -12.04
C LEU A 89 -13.45 24.66 -11.10
N HIS A 90 -13.54 24.20 -9.85
CA HIS A 90 -14.49 24.78 -8.89
C HIS A 90 -14.21 26.26 -8.63
N ASN A 91 -12.94 26.62 -8.42
CA ASN A 91 -12.54 28.02 -8.25
C ASN A 91 -12.96 28.86 -9.47
N PHE A 92 -12.78 28.34 -10.69
CA PHE A 92 -13.23 29.01 -11.92
C PHE A 92 -14.74 29.24 -11.97
N LEU A 93 -15.54 28.20 -11.71
CA LEU A 93 -16.99 28.29 -11.73
C LEU A 93 -17.53 29.22 -10.63
N SER A 94 -16.85 29.26 -9.48
CA SER A 94 -17.18 30.12 -8.34
C SER A 94 -16.76 31.59 -8.50
N SER A 95 -15.94 31.91 -9.52
CA SER A 95 -15.42 33.27 -9.70
C SER A 95 -16.54 34.27 -9.97
N ASN A 96 -16.58 35.39 -9.24
CA ASN A 96 -17.55 36.46 -9.49
C ASN A 96 -17.19 37.34 -10.70
N VAL A 97 -16.05 37.11 -11.33
CA VAL A 97 -15.59 37.93 -12.46
C VAL A 97 -16.29 37.50 -13.75
N GLN A 98 -17.25 38.31 -14.21
CA GLN A 98 -18.07 38.01 -15.38
C GLN A 98 -17.24 37.70 -16.64
N ARG A 99 -16.13 38.40 -16.85
CA ARG A 99 -15.22 38.14 -17.99
C ARG A 99 -14.62 36.74 -17.95
N VAL A 100 -14.23 36.26 -16.77
CA VAL A 100 -13.68 34.91 -16.59
C VAL A 100 -14.74 33.86 -16.91
N LYS A 101 -15.97 34.04 -16.41
CA LYS A 101 -17.10 33.16 -16.76
C LYS A 101 -17.38 33.13 -18.25
N ALA A 102 -17.41 34.29 -18.92
CA ALA A 102 -17.65 34.37 -20.36
C ALA A 102 -16.55 33.65 -21.17
N ILE A 103 -15.28 33.80 -20.78
CA ILE A 103 -14.16 33.07 -21.40
C ILE A 103 -14.34 31.56 -21.20
N ILE A 104 -14.68 31.10 -20.00
CA ILE A 104 -14.90 29.69 -19.69
C ILE A 104 -16.02 29.10 -20.55
N ILE A 105 -17.19 29.77 -20.57
CA ILE A 105 -18.33 29.33 -21.38
C ILE A 105 -17.92 29.23 -22.84
N ARG A 106 -17.25 30.26 -23.38
CA ARG A 106 -16.76 30.23 -24.76
C ARG A 106 -15.77 29.08 -25.00
N GLN A 107 -14.82 28.86 -24.11
CA GLN A 107 -13.83 27.79 -24.25
C GLN A 107 -14.48 26.41 -24.17
N MET A 108 -15.49 26.24 -23.31
CA MET A 108 -16.30 25.03 -23.26
C MET A 108 -17.07 24.81 -24.56
N SER A 109 -17.62 25.85 -25.17
CA SER A 109 -18.37 25.72 -26.44
C SER A 109 -17.47 25.47 -27.64
N VAL A 110 -16.30 26.12 -27.72
CA VAL A 110 -15.42 26.08 -28.90
C VAL A 110 -14.48 24.87 -28.88
N ASN A 111 -13.96 24.50 -27.71
CA ASN A 111 -12.94 23.46 -27.57
C ASN A 111 -13.46 22.17 -26.95
N TYR A 112 -14.78 21.94 -27.00
CA TYR A 112 -15.42 20.76 -26.41
C TYR A 112 -14.88 19.45 -27.01
N ASP A 113 -14.61 19.45 -28.32
CA ASP A 113 -14.16 18.27 -29.05
C ASP A 113 -12.63 18.23 -29.25
N ASN A 114 -11.92 19.25 -28.77
CA ASN A 114 -10.46 19.25 -28.84
C ASN A 114 -9.90 18.37 -27.69
N PRO A 115 -9.30 17.22 -27.99
CA PRO A 115 -8.79 16.29 -26.97
C PRO A 115 -7.67 16.90 -26.12
N ASN A 116 -6.99 17.93 -26.64
CA ASN A 116 -5.92 18.63 -25.94
C ASN A 116 -6.41 19.83 -25.14
N SER A 117 -7.73 20.03 -24.99
CA SER A 117 -8.27 21.11 -24.18
C SER A 117 -8.36 20.71 -22.71
N PHE A 118 -8.18 21.69 -21.82
CA PHE A 118 -8.41 21.52 -20.38
C PHE A 118 -9.82 21.00 -20.10
N PHE A 119 -10.84 21.51 -20.80
CA PHE A 119 -12.23 21.09 -20.59
C PHE A 119 -12.53 19.67 -21.08
N SER A 120 -11.89 19.21 -22.16
CA SER A 120 -11.97 17.79 -22.57
C SER A 120 -11.37 16.89 -21.49
N THR A 121 -10.21 17.27 -20.94
CA THR A 121 -9.56 16.53 -19.85
C THR A 121 -10.47 16.48 -18.60
N ILE A 122 -11.06 17.61 -18.20
CA ILE A 122 -12.00 17.68 -17.07
C ILE A 122 -13.23 16.80 -17.32
N ARG A 123 -13.79 16.81 -18.54
CA ARG A 123 -14.95 15.96 -18.89
C ARG A 123 -14.61 14.48 -18.71
N GLU A 124 -13.44 14.06 -19.20
CA GLU A 124 -12.96 12.68 -19.02
C GLU A 124 -12.78 12.32 -17.55
N ILE A 125 -12.24 13.23 -16.73
CA ILE A 125 -12.10 13.04 -15.28
C ILE A 125 -13.46 12.91 -14.59
N LEU A 126 -14.41 13.79 -14.91
CA LEU A 126 -15.76 13.73 -14.33
C LEU A 126 -16.46 12.42 -14.70
N LEU A 127 -16.36 12.00 -15.96
CA LEU A 127 -16.91 10.73 -16.43
C LEU A 127 -16.25 9.53 -15.74
N LYS A 128 -14.91 9.50 -15.67
CA LYS A 128 -14.13 8.42 -15.04
C LYS A 128 -14.56 8.15 -13.59
N TYR A 129 -14.88 9.21 -12.84
CA TYR A 129 -15.23 9.10 -11.43
C TYR A 129 -16.74 9.21 -11.13
N GLY A 130 -17.59 9.23 -12.16
CA GLY A 130 -19.04 9.38 -11.99
C GLY A 130 -19.46 10.68 -11.29
N LEU A 131 -18.71 11.77 -11.52
CA LEU A 131 -19.01 13.09 -10.98
C LEU A 131 -20.00 13.85 -11.88
N PRO A 132 -20.75 14.83 -11.35
CA PRO A 132 -21.69 15.60 -12.15
C PRO A 132 -21.00 16.31 -13.33
N PRO A 133 -21.59 16.26 -14.54
CA PRO A 133 -21.03 16.97 -15.69
C PRO A 133 -21.03 18.49 -15.48
N ILE A 134 -20.17 19.19 -16.22
CA ILE A 134 -19.89 20.62 -16.01
C ILE A 134 -21.15 21.49 -16.11
N HIS A 135 -22.08 21.19 -17.02
CA HIS A 135 -23.31 21.98 -17.18
C HIS A 135 -24.19 21.96 -15.92
N LEU A 136 -24.34 20.81 -15.26
CA LEU A 136 -25.09 20.73 -13.99
C LEU A 136 -24.40 21.50 -12.85
N LEU A 137 -23.06 21.53 -12.86
CA LEU A 137 -22.28 22.31 -11.89
C LEU A 137 -22.43 23.83 -12.10
N GLN A 138 -22.74 24.28 -13.31
CA GLN A 138 -23.02 25.69 -13.61
C GLN A 138 -24.39 26.12 -13.11
N GLU A 139 -25.40 25.26 -13.28
CA GLU A 139 -26.77 25.52 -12.81
C GLU A 139 -26.87 25.52 -11.29
N SER A 140 -26.15 24.60 -10.63
CA SER A 140 -26.24 24.40 -9.17
C SER A 140 -24.86 24.19 -8.54
N LEU A 141 -24.09 25.28 -8.41
CA LEU A 141 -22.75 25.19 -7.86
C LEU A 141 -22.76 24.78 -6.39
N LEU A 142 -22.15 23.64 -6.08
CA LEU A 142 -21.95 23.19 -4.71
C LEU A 142 -21.00 24.13 -3.95
N SER A 143 -21.20 24.26 -2.64
CA SER A 143 -20.22 24.94 -1.79
C SER A 143 -18.86 24.25 -1.87
N LYS A 144 -17.77 25.01 -1.73
CA LYS A 144 -16.40 24.50 -1.82
C LYS A 144 -16.16 23.27 -0.94
N MET A 145 -16.71 23.26 0.27
CA MET A 145 -16.59 22.15 1.20
C MET A 145 -17.35 20.90 0.72
N LYS A 146 -18.60 21.08 0.25
CA LYS A 146 -19.40 19.97 -0.31
C LYS A 146 -18.75 19.39 -1.57
N TRP A 147 -18.23 20.24 -2.46
CA TRP A 147 -17.50 19.82 -3.66
C TRP A 147 -16.25 19.02 -3.30
N LYS A 148 -15.40 19.55 -2.41
CA LYS A 148 -14.17 18.87 -1.98
C LYS A 148 -14.47 17.50 -1.37
N SER A 149 -15.51 17.42 -0.53
CA SER A 149 -15.94 16.16 0.09
C SER A 149 -16.42 15.14 -0.95
N LEU A 150 -17.28 15.58 -1.89
CA LEU A 150 -17.77 14.75 -2.99
C LEU A 150 -16.64 14.21 -3.86
N VAL A 151 -15.76 15.09 -4.34
CA VAL A 151 -14.60 14.72 -5.17
C VAL A 151 -13.71 13.73 -4.42
N THR A 152 -13.30 14.06 -3.19
CA THR A 152 -12.43 13.18 -2.40
C THR A 152 -13.06 11.80 -2.18
N LYS A 153 -14.36 11.74 -1.87
CA LYS A 153 -15.06 10.48 -1.68
C LYS A 153 -15.09 9.62 -2.94
N GLN A 154 -15.45 10.19 -4.09
CA GLN A 154 -15.58 9.43 -5.34
C GLN A 154 -14.22 8.93 -5.83
N LEU A 155 -13.22 9.80 -5.83
CA LEU A 155 -11.86 9.46 -6.25
C LEU A 155 -11.23 8.39 -5.34
N ASN A 156 -11.32 8.57 -4.01
CA ASN A 156 -10.81 7.58 -3.07
C ASN A 156 -11.52 6.22 -3.23
N THR A 157 -12.84 6.20 -3.48
CA THR A 157 -13.60 4.97 -3.70
C THR A 157 -13.17 4.25 -4.97
N TYR A 158 -13.06 4.99 -6.08
CA TYR A 158 -12.61 4.45 -7.37
C TYR A 158 -11.22 3.80 -7.25
N TRP A 159 -10.26 4.53 -6.70
CA TRP A 159 -8.89 4.04 -6.62
C TRP A 159 -8.72 2.93 -5.58
N LEU A 160 -9.42 3.00 -4.45
CA LEU A 160 -9.40 1.92 -3.47
C LEU A 160 -9.88 0.61 -4.10
N ASN A 161 -11.02 0.63 -4.80
CA ASN A 161 -11.54 -0.56 -5.46
C ASN A 161 -10.58 -1.06 -6.54
N THR A 162 -10.08 -0.16 -7.39
CA THR A 162 -9.09 -0.50 -8.43
C THR A 162 -7.85 -1.18 -7.85
N LEU A 163 -7.33 -0.66 -6.73
CA LEU A 163 -6.14 -1.23 -6.06
C LEU A 163 -6.45 -2.57 -5.38
N LYS A 164 -7.65 -2.76 -4.82
CA LYS A 164 -8.08 -4.04 -4.23
C LYS A 164 -8.24 -5.11 -5.30
N ASP A 165 -8.91 -4.80 -6.40
CA ASP A 165 -9.09 -5.72 -7.54
C ASP A 165 -7.71 -6.10 -8.15
N ASP A 166 -6.80 -5.13 -8.29
CA ASP A 166 -5.43 -5.35 -8.75
C ASP A 166 -4.62 -6.20 -7.75
N ALA A 167 -4.91 -6.13 -6.45
CA ALA A 167 -4.25 -6.98 -5.45
C ALA A 167 -4.79 -8.41 -5.49
N GLU A 168 -6.10 -8.59 -5.56
CA GLU A 168 -6.79 -9.89 -5.53
C GLU A 168 -6.47 -10.73 -6.78
N SER A 169 -6.25 -10.09 -7.93
CA SER A 169 -5.80 -10.77 -9.15
C SER A 169 -4.36 -11.31 -9.09
N LYS A 170 -3.55 -10.93 -8.08
CA LYS A 170 -2.14 -11.32 -7.98
C LYS A 170 -1.92 -12.41 -6.94
N SER A 171 -1.45 -13.57 -7.40
CA SER A 171 -1.06 -14.68 -6.53
C SER A 171 0.03 -14.34 -5.50
N THR A 172 0.90 -13.37 -5.81
CA THR A 172 1.93 -12.87 -4.87
C THR A 172 1.36 -12.13 -3.67
N LEU A 173 0.12 -11.63 -3.76
CA LEU A 173 -0.56 -10.87 -2.71
C LEU A 173 -1.67 -11.68 -2.01
N ARG A 174 -1.77 -12.99 -2.26
CA ARG A 174 -2.83 -13.88 -1.71
C ARG A 174 -2.96 -13.90 -0.18
N TYR A 175 -1.96 -13.40 0.54
CA TYR A 175 -1.95 -13.35 2.00
C TYR A 175 -2.22 -11.94 2.55
N MET A 176 -2.27 -10.90 1.71
CA MET A 176 -2.65 -9.55 2.11
C MET A 176 -4.18 -9.47 2.22
N GLU A 177 -4.70 -9.04 3.36
CA GLU A 177 -6.14 -8.80 3.54
C GLU A 177 -6.50 -7.41 3.02
N THR A 178 -7.22 -7.35 1.91
CA THR A 178 -7.59 -6.11 1.23
C THR A 178 -8.84 -5.47 1.83
N LYS A 179 -9.75 -6.24 2.44
CA LYS A 179 -11.08 -5.76 2.84
C LYS A 179 -11.02 -4.60 3.83
N HIS A 180 -10.09 -4.67 4.78
CA HIS A 180 -9.96 -3.69 5.86
C HIS A 180 -9.01 -2.52 5.54
N LEU A 181 -8.38 -2.54 4.36
CA LEU A 181 -7.51 -1.45 3.93
C LEU A 181 -8.34 -0.25 3.48
N LEU A 182 -7.88 0.93 3.88
CA LEU A 182 -8.51 2.21 3.65
C LEU A 182 -7.46 3.21 3.16
N ILE A 183 -7.89 4.12 2.30
CA ILE A 183 -7.08 5.28 1.91
C ILE A 183 -6.80 6.15 3.14
N ASP A 184 -5.62 6.77 3.18
CA ASP A 184 -5.09 7.59 4.27
C ASP A 184 -4.84 6.84 5.59
N LYS A 185 -4.99 5.51 5.59
CA LYS A 185 -4.60 4.64 6.70
C LYS A 185 -3.53 3.66 6.24
N ASN A 186 -2.38 3.72 6.90
CA ASN A 186 -1.33 2.73 6.66
C ASN A 186 -1.76 1.34 7.13
N HIS A 187 -1.22 0.32 6.47
CA HIS A 187 -1.40 -1.07 6.88
C HIS A 187 -0.84 -1.28 8.30
N PRO A 188 -1.45 -2.17 9.11
CA PRO A 188 -1.00 -2.49 10.47
C PRO A 188 0.49 -2.85 10.61
N VAL A 189 1.14 -3.37 9.56
CA VAL A 189 2.58 -3.68 9.58
C VAL A 189 3.43 -2.45 9.89
N TRP A 190 2.94 -1.26 9.55
CA TRP A 190 3.59 0.03 9.84
C TRP A 190 3.10 0.70 11.13
N ASN A 191 2.17 0.10 11.88
CA ASN A 191 1.80 0.57 13.23
C ASN A 191 2.92 0.18 14.22
N ILE A 192 3.97 0.98 14.22
CA ILE A 192 5.13 0.83 15.11
C ILE A 192 4.95 1.80 16.28
N PHE A 193 4.85 1.26 17.50
CA PHE A 193 4.75 2.07 18.72
C PHE A 193 6.09 2.73 19.04
N ASP A 194 7.14 1.92 19.11
CA ASP A 194 8.51 2.38 19.36
C ASP A 194 9.23 2.59 18.05
N LYS A 195 9.45 3.85 17.66
CA LYS A 195 10.08 4.23 16.38
C LYS A 195 11.60 3.95 16.33
N THR A 196 12.03 2.85 16.93
CA THR A 196 13.42 2.39 16.89
C THR A 196 13.75 1.82 15.50
N THR A 197 15.02 1.93 15.12
CA THR A 197 15.52 1.34 13.87
C THR A 197 15.34 -0.19 13.85
N ALA A 198 15.37 -0.84 15.01
CA ALA A 198 15.12 -2.26 15.14
C ALA A 198 13.67 -2.63 14.75
N GLU A 199 12.67 -1.91 15.26
CA GLU A 199 11.26 -2.15 14.91
C GLU A 199 10.98 -1.88 13.43
N VAL A 200 11.57 -0.82 12.88
CA VAL A 200 11.47 -0.53 11.43
C VAL A 200 12.05 -1.68 10.60
N ARG A 201 13.19 -2.26 10.99
CA ARG A 201 13.79 -3.42 10.31
C ARG A 201 12.87 -4.65 10.37
N LYS A 202 12.25 -4.92 11.53
CA LYS A 202 11.27 -6.02 11.67
C LYS A 202 10.07 -5.82 10.74
N ALA A 203 9.52 -4.61 10.72
CA ALA A 203 8.42 -4.26 9.83
C ALA A 203 8.80 -4.42 8.35
N ILE A 204 9.97 -3.96 7.92
CA ILE A 204 10.45 -4.13 6.52
C ILE A 204 10.48 -5.60 6.11
N ILE A 205 10.98 -6.50 6.97
CA ILE A 205 10.99 -7.93 6.66
C ILE A 205 9.57 -8.46 6.50
N LYS A 206 8.67 -8.12 7.41
CA LYS A 206 7.27 -8.55 7.32
C LYS A 206 6.56 -7.98 6.10
N THR A 207 6.75 -6.69 5.79
CA THR A 207 6.20 -6.04 4.59
C THR A 207 6.66 -6.74 3.31
N ARG A 208 7.90 -7.24 3.24
CA ARG A 208 8.36 -8.03 2.10
C ARG A 208 7.64 -9.37 1.98
N ILE A 209 7.30 -10.01 3.09
CA ILE A 209 6.52 -11.27 3.10
C ILE A 209 5.08 -10.99 2.65
N VAL A 210 4.43 -9.97 3.23
CA VAL A 210 3.06 -9.54 2.88
C VAL A 210 2.93 -9.19 1.40
N SER A 211 3.91 -8.47 0.86
CA SER A 211 3.92 -8.04 -0.55
C SER A 211 4.40 -9.13 -1.53
N GLY A 212 4.70 -10.35 -1.06
CA GLY A 212 5.20 -11.44 -1.90
C GLY A 212 6.57 -11.15 -2.54
N THR A 213 7.38 -10.29 -1.91
CA THR A 213 8.71 -9.90 -2.42
C THR A 213 9.88 -10.44 -1.60
N PHE A 214 9.60 -11.13 -0.50
CA PHE A 214 10.58 -11.86 0.31
C PHE A 214 11.21 -12.98 -0.52
N ARG A 215 12.55 -13.01 -0.60
CA ARG A 215 13.27 -13.94 -1.48
C ARG A 215 13.48 -15.29 -0.81
N LEU A 216 12.63 -16.25 -1.13
CA LEU A 216 12.86 -17.66 -0.79
C LEU A 216 13.47 -18.41 -1.98
N ASN A 217 13.98 -19.63 -1.75
CA ASN A 217 14.63 -20.39 -2.80
C ASN A 217 13.67 -20.80 -3.93
N SER A 218 12.38 -21.01 -3.62
CA SER A 218 11.33 -21.19 -4.64
C SER A 218 11.24 -20.00 -5.59
N ASP A 219 11.30 -18.77 -5.07
CA ASP A 219 11.30 -17.56 -5.89
C ASP A 219 12.59 -17.44 -6.70
N ARG A 220 13.74 -17.75 -6.10
CA ARG A 220 15.03 -17.75 -6.81
C ARG A 220 15.01 -18.71 -8.00
N ALA A 221 14.51 -19.93 -7.80
CA ALA A 221 14.40 -20.93 -8.86
C ALA A 221 13.48 -20.46 -10.00
N LYS A 222 12.32 -19.86 -9.69
CA LYS A 222 11.41 -19.28 -10.69
C LYS A 222 12.06 -18.22 -11.59
N PHE A 223 13.08 -17.52 -11.08
CA PHE A 223 13.83 -16.52 -11.84
C PHE A 223 15.21 -17.01 -12.31
N ASN A 224 15.44 -18.33 -12.35
CA ASN A 224 16.72 -18.95 -12.75
C ASN A 224 17.94 -18.46 -11.93
N GLN A 225 17.74 -18.10 -10.66
CA GLN A 225 18.78 -17.66 -9.71
C GLN A 225 19.18 -18.76 -8.72
N SER A 226 18.63 -19.95 -8.89
CA SER A 226 18.90 -21.15 -8.10
C SER A 226 18.55 -22.38 -8.95
N PRO A 227 19.35 -23.47 -8.92
CA PRO A 227 19.11 -24.66 -9.73
C PRO A 227 17.89 -25.48 -9.27
N SER A 228 17.42 -25.27 -8.03
CA SER A 228 16.31 -26.03 -7.45
C SER A 228 15.46 -25.14 -6.54
N PRO A 229 14.13 -25.35 -6.45
CA PRO A 229 13.27 -24.62 -5.51
C PRO A 229 13.32 -25.18 -4.08
N ILE A 230 14.04 -26.28 -3.85
CA ILE A 230 14.15 -26.97 -2.56
C ILE A 230 14.82 -26.08 -1.51
N CYS A 231 14.39 -26.13 -0.26
CA CYS A 231 14.98 -25.36 0.83
C CYS A 231 16.44 -25.72 1.05
N GLN A 232 17.32 -24.73 0.88
CA GLN A 232 18.77 -24.87 1.07
C GLN A 232 19.15 -25.23 2.52
N LEU A 233 18.26 -25.00 3.49
CA LEU A 233 18.50 -25.37 4.88
C LEU A 233 18.28 -26.87 5.11
N CYS A 234 17.08 -27.38 4.80
CA CYS A 234 16.73 -28.76 5.14
C CYS A 234 16.90 -29.74 3.98
N ASN A 235 16.95 -29.27 2.74
CA ASN A 235 16.99 -30.08 1.52
C ASN A 235 15.82 -31.07 1.35
N LEU A 236 14.69 -30.85 2.03
CA LEU A 236 13.54 -31.78 2.01
C LEU A 236 12.40 -31.34 1.08
N PHE A 237 12.00 -30.07 1.13
CA PHE A 237 10.80 -29.57 0.45
C PHE A 237 11.07 -28.24 -0.24
N GLU A 238 10.19 -27.84 -1.16
CA GLU A 238 10.21 -26.51 -1.76
C GLU A 238 10.15 -25.40 -0.70
N GLU A 239 11.07 -24.43 -0.77
CA GLU A 239 11.10 -23.30 0.15
C GLU A 239 10.09 -22.23 -0.25
N ASN A 240 8.82 -22.48 0.02
CA ASN A 240 7.76 -21.46 -0.09
C ASN A 240 7.48 -20.82 1.28
N ILE A 241 6.59 -19.82 1.31
CA ILE A 241 6.22 -19.09 2.54
C ILE A 241 5.71 -20.04 3.64
N SER A 242 4.93 -21.06 3.27
CA SER A 242 4.40 -22.06 4.20
C SER A 242 5.55 -22.85 4.84
N HIS A 243 6.49 -23.34 4.03
CA HIS A 243 7.65 -24.07 4.52
C HIS A 243 8.55 -23.21 5.42
N PHE A 244 8.84 -21.97 5.00
CA PHE A 244 9.65 -21.03 5.78
C PHE A 244 9.01 -20.72 7.14
N LEU A 245 7.71 -20.42 7.14
CA LEU A 245 7.00 -19.99 8.35
C LEU A 245 6.61 -21.13 9.28
N LEU A 246 6.42 -22.37 8.79
CA LEU A 246 5.81 -23.45 9.58
C LEU A 246 6.56 -24.78 9.55
N ASP A 247 7.18 -25.16 8.42
CA ASP A 247 7.61 -26.56 8.24
C ASP A 247 9.11 -26.80 8.37
N CYS A 248 9.96 -25.82 8.04
CA CYS A 248 11.41 -26.04 7.97
C CYS A 248 11.97 -26.54 9.32
N PRO A 249 12.50 -27.77 9.42
CA PRO A 249 12.87 -28.36 10.72
C PRO A 249 13.98 -27.59 11.42
N LEU A 250 14.92 -27.02 10.67
CA LEU A 250 16.04 -26.22 11.22
C LEU A 250 15.61 -24.86 11.80
N LEU A 251 14.38 -24.43 11.53
CA LEU A 251 13.79 -23.22 12.10
C LEU A 251 12.77 -23.54 13.22
N SER A 252 12.52 -24.82 13.53
CA SER A 252 11.48 -25.28 14.48
C SER A 252 11.64 -24.69 15.88
N LYS A 253 12.85 -24.77 16.46
CA LYS A 253 13.14 -24.23 17.79
C LYS A 253 12.80 -22.74 17.88
N THR A 254 13.17 -21.95 16.88
CA THR A 254 12.85 -20.52 16.82
C THR A 254 11.34 -20.30 16.69
N ARG A 255 10.64 -21.08 15.85
CA ARG A 255 9.18 -20.97 15.72
C ARG A 255 8.46 -21.22 17.03
N ILE A 256 8.76 -22.33 17.71
CA ILE A 256 8.10 -22.74 18.96
C ILE A 256 8.17 -21.61 19.99
N THR A 257 9.38 -21.11 20.25
CA THR A 257 9.60 -20.02 21.23
C THR A 257 8.73 -18.78 20.98
N TYR A 258 8.58 -18.35 19.73
CA TYR A 258 7.80 -17.14 19.43
C TYR A 258 6.31 -17.42 19.19
N PHE A 259 5.94 -18.61 18.74
CA PHE A 259 4.53 -18.99 18.55
C PHE A 259 3.82 -19.22 19.87
N GLU A 260 4.49 -19.79 20.87
CA GLU A 260 3.94 -19.91 22.23
C GLU A 260 3.57 -18.52 22.78
N SER A 261 4.45 -17.53 22.60
CA SER A 261 4.18 -16.15 23.01
C SER A 261 2.98 -15.49 22.30
N ILE A 262 2.68 -15.89 21.06
CA ILE A 262 1.48 -15.45 20.33
C ILE A 262 0.26 -16.20 20.85
N LYS A 263 0.39 -17.52 21.02
CA LYS A 263 -0.65 -18.39 21.53
C LYS A 263 -1.16 -17.91 22.88
N ASP A 264 -0.25 -17.77 23.84
CA ASP A 264 -0.59 -17.34 25.20
C ASP A 264 -1.31 -16.00 25.19
N TYR A 265 -0.83 -15.06 24.36
CA TYR A 265 -1.45 -13.74 24.24
C TYR A 265 -2.86 -13.81 23.65
N VAL A 266 -3.07 -14.59 22.59
CA VAL A 266 -4.40 -14.79 21.98
C VAL A 266 -5.33 -15.46 22.97
N THR A 267 -4.92 -16.54 23.63
CA THR A 267 -5.76 -17.27 24.60
C THR A 267 -6.11 -16.43 25.83
N GLN A 268 -5.24 -15.49 26.24
CA GLN A 268 -5.52 -14.59 27.36
C GLN A 268 -6.56 -13.50 27.03
N HIS A 269 -6.71 -13.13 25.76
CA HIS A 269 -7.50 -11.96 25.34
C HIS A 269 -8.64 -12.31 24.38
N THR A 270 -8.84 -13.59 24.08
CA THR A 270 -9.90 -14.09 23.18
C THR A 270 -10.48 -15.39 23.75
N THR A 271 -11.58 -15.89 23.19
CA THR A 271 -12.19 -17.14 23.62
C THR A 271 -11.44 -18.35 23.05
N GLU A 272 -11.58 -19.51 23.70
CA GLU A 272 -10.99 -20.77 23.23
C GLU A 272 -11.48 -21.15 21.81
N GLU A 273 -12.74 -20.83 21.48
CA GLU A 273 -13.29 -21.00 20.13
C GLU A 273 -12.54 -20.17 19.08
N VAL A 274 -12.19 -18.92 19.40
CA VAL A 274 -11.40 -18.05 18.52
C VAL A 274 -10.02 -18.66 18.30
N TRP A 275 -9.37 -19.10 19.36
CA TRP A 275 -8.08 -19.78 19.28
C TRP A 275 -8.16 -21.00 18.35
N HIS A 276 -9.15 -21.88 18.52
CA HIS A 276 -9.34 -23.04 17.66
C HIS A 276 -9.55 -22.64 16.21
N SER A 277 -10.39 -21.64 15.92
CA SER A 277 -10.65 -21.19 14.55
C SER A 277 -9.39 -20.70 13.82
N VAL A 278 -8.47 -20.04 14.55
CA VAL A 278 -7.24 -19.46 13.98
C VAL A 278 -6.14 -20.51 13.83
N PHE A 279 -6.03 -21.46 14.76
CA PHE A 279 -4.90 -22.40 14.82
C PHE A 279 -5.22 -23.83 14.37
N GLN A 280 -6.48 -24.15 14.09
CA GLN A 280 -6.86 -25.45 13.52
C GLN A 280 -6.30 -25.66 12.11
N TYR A 281 -6.25 -24.60 11.30
CA TYR A 281 -5.83 -24.68 9.91
C TYR A 281 -4.49 -24.00 9.69
N LYS A 282 -3.57 -24.72 9.05
CA LYS A 282 -2.25 -24.22 8.66
C LYS A 282 -2.32 -22.88 7.91
N LEU A 283 -3.30 -22.73 7.01
CA LEU A 283 -3.50 -21.50 6.25
C LEU A 283 -3.85 -20.30 7.15
N ASN A 284 -4.65 -20.52 8.21
CA ASN A 284 -5.04 -19.46 9.13
C ASN A 284 -3.85 -19.00 9.98
N ILE A 285 -2.97 -19.92 10.39
CA ILE A 285 -1.71 -19.58 11.06
C ILE A 285 -0.83 -18.72 10.15
N ILE A 286 -0.68 -19.10 8.87
CA ILE A 286 0.08 -18.30 7.88
C ILE A 286 -0.54 -16.91 7.74
N ARG A 287 -1.87 -16.82 7.58
CA ARG A 287 -2.58 -15.53 7.50
C ARG A 287 -2.36 -14.69 8.75
N LEU A 288 -2.44 -15.27 9.94
CA LEU A 288 -2.23 -14.54 11.20
C LEU A 288 -0.82 -13.94 11.28
N ILE A 289 0.19 -14.73 10.92
CA ILE A 289 1.59 -14.32 10.97
C ILE A 289 1.88 -13.24 9.94
N ILE A 290 1.34 -13.37 8.73
CA ILE A 290 1.62 -12.44 7.63
C ILE A 290 0.79 -11.16 7.75
N ASP A 291 -0.50 -11.28 8.01
CA ASP A 291 -1.42 -10.15 8.10
C ASP A 291 -2.59 -10.50 9.05
N CYS A 292 -2.49 -10.08 10.31
CA CYS A 292 -3.53 -10.40 11.29
C CYS A 292 -4.89 -9.75 10.99
N SER A 293 -4.96 -8.84 10.00
CA SER A 293 -6.20 -8.17 9.56
C SER A 293 -7.25 -9.13 9.00
N HIS A 294 -6.83 -10.32 8.53
CA HIS A 294 -7.73 -11.43 8.16
C HIS A 294 -8.71 -11.79 9.29
N PHE A 295 -8.34 -11.52 10.54
CA PHE A 295 -9.11 -11.87 11.72
C PHE A 295 -9.74 -10.66 12.42
N SER A 296 -9.81 -9.51 11.77
CA SER A 296 -10.33 -8.28 12.41
C SER A 296 -11.79 -8.37 12.87
N GLN A 297 -12.59 -9.25 12.25
CA GLN A 297 -13.97 -9.54 12.70
C GLN A 297 -14.00 -10.23 14.07
N ILE A 298 -12.97 -11.03 14.36
CA ILE A 298 -12.85 -11.82 15.58
C ILE A 298 -12.02 -11.05 16.62
N LEU A 299 -10.93 -10.42 16.18
CA LEU A 299 -10.03 -9.58 16.98
C LEU A 299 -10.49 -8.12 16.95
N THR A 300 -11.70 -7.87 17.46
CA THR A 300 -12.34 -6.53 17.39
C THR A 300 -11.57 -5.44 18.13
N ASN A 301 -10.79 -5.81 19.15
CA ASN A 301 -9.97 -4.86 19.91
C ASN A 301 -8.69 -4.49 19.14
N LYS A 302 -8.60 -3.22 18.74
CA LYS A 302 -7.45 -2.66 18.03
C LYS A 302 -6.11 -2.83 18.78
N ASN A 303 -6.11 -2.80 20.11
CA ASN A 303 -4.89 -2.97 20.91
C ASN A 303 -4.39 -4.42 20.88
N ILE A 304 -5.30 -5.39 20.91
CA ILE A 304 -4.99 -6.82 20.73
C ILE A 304 -4.37 -7.03 19.35
N MET A 305 -5.03 -6.52 18.30
CA MET A 305 -4.57 -6.58 16.92
C MET A 305 -3.16 -6.01 16.75
N ASN A 306 -2.91 -4.80 17.25
CA ASN A 306 -1.59 -4.17 17.14
C ASN A 306 -0.50 -4.95 17.91
N THR A 307 -0.85 -5.57 19.04
CA THR A 307 0.10 -6.40 19.82
C THR A 307 0.42 -7.71 19.12
N ILE A 308 -0.59 -8.37 18.54
CA ILE A 308 -0.40 -9.56 17.69
C ILE A 308 0.45 -9.21 16.46
N GLU A 309 0.17 -8.07 15.82
CA GLU A 309 0.96 -7.58 14.68
C GLU A 309 2.43 -7.37 15.08
N ALA A 310 2.69 -6.77 16.24
CA ALA A 310 4.05 -6.61 16.77
C ALA A 310 4.75 -7.96 17.04
N LYS A 311 4.07 -8.92 17.68
CA LYS A 311 4.62 -10.25 17.94
C LYS A 311 4.90 -11.04 16.66
N THR A 312 4.01 -10.95 15.67
CA THR A 312 4.18 -11.64 14.38
C THR A 312 5.27 -10.99 13.52
N ARG A 313 5.48 -9.66 13.60
CA ARG A 313 6.68 -8.99 13.07
C ARG A 313 7.95 -9.57 13.68
N GLU A 314 7.97 -9.75 15.00
CA GLU A 314 9.12 -10.34 15.71
C GLU A 314 9.42 -11.76 15.21
N VAL A 315 8.39 -12.61 15.06
CA VAL A 315 8.56 -13.96 14.49
C VAL A 315 9.20 -13.90 13.11
N CYS A 316 8.62 -13.14 12.18
CA CYS A 316 9.10 -13.03 10.81
C CYS A 316 10.58 -12.62 10.78
N TYR A 317 10.95 -11.63 11.61
CA TYR A 317 12.32 -11.15 11.72
C TYR A 317 13.27 -12.21 12.29
N LYS A 318 12.88 -12.90 13.37
CA LYS A 318 13.74 -13.91 14.03
C LYS A 318 13.96 -15.14 13.17
N LEU A 319 12.94 -15.60 12.45
CA LEU A 319 13.08 -16.67 11.46
C LEU A 319 14.01 -16.25 10.33
N TYR A 320 13.89 -15.02 9.83
CA TYR A 320 14.79 -14.49 8.81
C TYR A 320 16.25 -14.45 9.28
N ILE A 321 16.53 -13.90 10.46
CA ILE A 321 17.89 -13.84 11.01
C ILE A 321 18.46 -15.24 11.24
N LYS A 322 17.67 -16.18 11.78
CA LYS A 322 18.12 -17.56 11.98
C LYS A 322 18.42 -18.24 10.64
N ARG A 323 17.59 -18.05 9.62
CA ARG A 323 17.81 -18.56 8.27
C ARG A 323 19.13 -18.03 7.68
N LEU A 324 19.40 -16.73 7.78
CA LEU A 324 20.65 -16.15 7.27
C LEU A 324 21.88 -16.76 7.94
N LYS A 325 21.89 -16.84 9.28
CA LYS A 325 23.01 -17.44 10.02
C LYS A 325 23.28 -18.89 9.65
N LEU A 326 22.22 -19.66 9.39
CA LEU A 326 22.36 -21.06 8.97
C LEU A 326 22.92 -21.16 7.55
N LEU A 327 22.48 -20.30 6.62
CA LEU A 327 23.03 -20.26 5.26
C LEU A 327 24.51 -19.86 5.26
N GLU A 328 24.87 -18.82 6.02
CA GLU A 328 26.26 -18.38 6.18
C GLU A 328 27.17 -19.50 6.72
N ALA A 329 26.66 -20.32 7.64
CA ALA A 329 27.38 -21.46 8.20
C ALA A 329 27.45 -22.69 7.27
N MET A 330 26.70 -22.69 6.16
CA MET A 330 26.74 -23.75 5.14
C MET A 330 27.64 -23.37 3.95
N ASP A 331 27.86 -22.07 3.75
CA ASP A 331 28.72 -21.52 2.67
C ASP A 331 30.20 -21.42 3.07
N GLY A 332 30.52 -21.48 4.36
CA GLY A 332 31.88 -21.45 4.90
C GLY A 332 32.29 -22.79 5.49
#